data_AF-A0A7J0CEL8-F1
#
_entry.id   AF-A0A7J0CEL8-F1
#
_cell.length_a   1.000
_cell.length_b   1.000
_cell.length_c   1.000
_cell.angle_alpha   90.00
_cell.angle_beta   90.00
_cell.angle_gamma   90.00
#
_symmetry.space_group_name_H-M   'P 1'
#
loop_
_entity.id
_entity.type
_entity.pdbx_description
1 polymer ?
#
loop_
_entity_poly.entity_id
_entity_poly.type
_entity_poly.pdbx_seq_one_letter_code
_entity_poly.pdbx_strand_id
1 'polypeptide(L)'
;MKDVTPLTEDWNLRHEGALLPAQVPGCVHTDLMAARLIPDPLVGRNETEVAWVGARSWSYVTHLTHTSAHERSDLVFEGLDTAAEITLDGEVLGTTRNMHRGYRFDVTGRTGTLEVDFTSAYEEAARVRELTGERPNVYPEPFQYIRKMAANFGWDWGPTVVTAGIWRPVRLEHWSTARIAQVRPLVTVAQDGTGHVEVRLRIERTERGGGARLVARARVAGAVSEAVLDGEEAVLRLEVPDARLWWPRGYGEQPLYTLDLTLLDETAGDLDTWHRRIGFRTVELDRSADEHGTGCTFVVNGVRIFTRGVNWIPDDVLPSRVTPERYRARLTLAAEANVDLVRIWGGGIYEDDAFYDVCDELGLMVWQDFLFACAAYPEEQPLRGEVEAEARDNVVRLMPHASLVLWNGNNENLWGFRDWEWEPSLAGDSWGEGYYLGLLPRIVAELDPTRPYTAGSPWSGSWDHHPNDPRHGTHHSWEVWNRQDYAEYRASVPRFVAEFGWQAPPAMATLRRALPGEDLAPDSPACCTTRRPRTATESSTGVSRAISRCPRVTSTGGTT
;
A
#
# COMPACT_ATOMS: atom_id res chain seq x y z
N MET A 1 1.04 -1.68 32.38
CA MET A 1 0.54 -2.08 31.06
C MET A 1 -0.05 -0.87 30.36
N LYS A 2 0.27 -0.66 29.09
CA LYS A 2 -0.33 0.33 28.20
C LYS A 2 -1.80 -0.01 27.99
N ASP A 3 -2.66 0.98 28.16
CA ASP A 3 -4.08 0.88 27.89
C ASP A 3 -4.37 1.48 26.50
N VAL A 4 -5.26 0.83 25.74
CA VAL A 4 -5.56 1.18 24.35
C VAL A 4 -7.06 1.18 24.15
N THR A 5 -7.61 2.36 23.87
CA THR A 5 -9.04 2.55 23.60
C THR A 5 -9.26 2.92 22.13
N PRO A 6 -9.96 2.09 21.34
CA PRO A 6 -10.37 2.47 19.99
C PRO A 6 -11.32 3.69 20.02
N LEU A 7 -11.15 4.61 19.08
CA LEU A 7 -12.02 5.78 18.90
C LEU A 7 -12.84 5.61 17.61
N THR A 8 -13.81 4.68 17.65
CA THR A 8 -14.63 4.29 16.50
C THR A 8 -16.05 4.87 16.50
N GLU A 9 -16.48 5.46 17.61
CA GLU A 9 -17.85 5.93 17.83
C GLU A 9 -17.96 7.46 17.83
N ASP A 10 -19.18 7.98 17.70
CA ASP A 10 -19.55 9.40 17.79
C ASP A 10 -18.83 10.37 16.84
N TRP A 11 -18.23 9.85 15.78
CA TRP A 11 -17.70 10.66 14.69
C TRP A 11 -18.83 11.24 13.83
N ASN A 12 -18.66 12.49 13.44
CA ASN A 12 -19.58 13.20 12.57
C ASN A 12 -18.84 13.89 11.43
N LEU A 13 -19.39 13.82 10.22
CA LEU A 13 -18.96 14.56 9.06
C LEU A 13 -19.71 15.90 9.01
N ARG A 14 -18.99 17.02 8.92
CA ARG A 14 -19.60 18.33 8.65
C ARG A 14 -20.00 18.42 7.18
N HIS A 15 -21.28 18.68 6.92
CA HIS A 15 -21.80 18.89 5.58
C HIS A 15 -22.88 19.98 5.57
N GLU A 16 -22.66 21.06 4.82
CA GLU A 16 -23.62 22.17 4.65
C GLU A 16 -24.17 22.74 5.97
N GLY A 17 -23.30 22.81 6.99
CA GLY A 17 -23.66 23.30 8.33
C GLY A 17 -24.33 22.28 9.24
N ALA A 18 -24.60 21.05 8.75
CA ALA A 18 -25.09 19.93 9.54
C ALA A 18 -23.97 18.97 9.95
N LEU A 19 -24.23 18.17 10.98
CA LEU A 19 -23.42 17.03 11.40
C LEU A 19 -24.11 15.75 10.95
N LEU A 20 -23.44 14.98 10.09
CA LEU A 20 -23.88 13.67 9.63
C LEU A 20 -23.14 12.59 10.41
N PRO A 21 -23.80 11.54 10.93
CA PRO A 21 -23.09 10.41 11.51
C PRO A 21 -22.08 9.84 10.52
N ALA A 22 -20.86 9.61 10.98
CA ALA A 22 -19.75 9.17 10.15
C ALA A 22 -19.11 7.90 10.73
N GLN A 23 -18.66 7.01 9.84
CA GLN A 23 -18.00 5.78 10.24
C GLN A 23 -16.48 5.97 10.24
N VAL A 24 -15.82 5.53 11.31
CA VAL A 24 -14.35 5.47 11.41
C VAL A 24 -13.93 4.06 11.85
N PRO A 25 -13.10 3.34 11.07
CA PRO A 25 -12.53 3.73 9.78
C PRO A 25 -13.58 3.89 8.66
N GLY A 26 -13.38 4.86 7.79
CA GLY A 26 -14.34 5.18 6.73
C GLY A 26 -13.87 6.29 5.79
N CYS A 27 -14.77 6.75 4.93
CA CYS A 27 -14.51 7.88 4.04
C CYS A 27 -15.78 8.68 3.75
N VAL A 28 -15.59 9.89 3.24
CA VAL A 28 -16.66 10.84 2.94
C VAL A 28 -17.73 10.23 2.03
N HIS A 29 -17.32 9.47 1.01
CA HIS A 29 -18.26 8.84 0.08
C HIS A 29 -19.20 7.87 0.80
N THR A 30 -18.68 7.04 1.72
CA THR A 30 -19.52 6.09 2.46
C THR A 30 -20.48 6.79 3.41
N ASP A 31 -20.05 7.88 4.04
CA ASP A 31 -20.89 8.65 4.97
C ASP A 31 -22.02 9.39 4.22
N LEU A 32 -21.70 10.04 3.09
CA LEU A 32 -22.70 10.69 2.24
C LEU A 32 -23.70 9.69 1.63
N MET A 33 -23.24 8.50 1.25
CA MET A 33 -24.13 7.43 0.78
C MET A 33 -25.05 6.92 1.90
N ALA A 34 -24.53 6.74 3.12
CA ALA A 34 -25.32 6.34 4.29
C ALA A 34 -26.40 7.39 4.61
N ALA A 35 -26.06 8.67 4.47
CA ALA A 35 -27.00 9.79 4.59
C ALA A 35 -27.92 9.97 3.37
N ARG A 36 -27.77 9.18 2.30
CA ARG A 36 -28.52 9.25 1.04
C ARG A 36 -28.39 10.60 0.31
N LEU A 37 -27.24 11.26 0.47
CA LEU A 37 -26.93 12.55 -0.18
C LEU A 37 -26.25 12.38 -1.54
N ILE A 38 -25.59 11.24 -1.77
CA ILE A 38 -25.03 10.87 -3.07
C ILE A 38 -25.47 9.46 -3.44
N PRO A 39 -25.60 9.15 -4.75
CA PRO A 39 -25.84 7.79 -5.21
C PRO A 39 -24.56 6.95 -5.14
N ASP A 40 -24.68 5.63 -5.36
CA ASP A 40 -23.51 4.73 -5.43
C ASP A 40 -22.67 5.06 -6.69
N PRO A 41 -21.38 5.43 -6.55
CA PRO A 41 -20.51 5.76 -7.68
C PRO A 41 -20.30 4.62 -8.68
N LEU A 42 -20.52 3.37 -8.26
CA LEU A 42 -20.32 2.18 -9.09
C LEU A 42 -21.53 1.83 -9.97
N VAL A 43 -22.61 2.60 -9.88
CA VAL A 43 -23.85 2.37 -10.63
C VAL A 43 -24.00 3.38 -11.77
N GLY A 44 -24.31 2.87 -12.97
CA GLY A 44 -24.62 3.68 -14.14
C GLY A 44 -23.52 4.68 -14.49
N ARG A 45 -23.85 5.97 -14.40
CA ARG A 45 -22.97 7.10 -14.70
C ARG A 45 -22.72 7.99 -13.46
N ASN A 46 -23.00 7.45 -12.28
CA ASN A 46 -22.99 8.21 -11.02
C ASN A 46 -21.60 8.74 -10.64
N GLU A 47 -20.52 8.15 -11.17
CA GLU A 47 -19.16 8.70 -11.04
C GLU A 47 -19.11 10.21 -11.32
N THR A 48 -19.70 10.66 -12.45
CA THR A 48 -19.69 12.09 -12.80
C THR A 48 -20.55 12.91 -11.83
N GLU A 49 -21.65 12.33 -11.32
CA GLU A 49 -22.53 12.98 -10.37
C GLU A 49 -21.87 13.22 -9.02
N VAL A 50 -20.94 12.35 -8.62
CA VAL A 50 -20.25 12.45 -7.33
C VAL A 50 -18.86 13.08 -7.41
N ALA A 51 -18.39 13.46 -8.61
CA ALA A 51 -17.04 14.02 -8.81
C ALA A 51 -16.75 15.25 -7.94
N TRP A 52 -17.78 16.04 -7.58
CA TRP A 52 -17.64 17.20 -6.71
C TRP A 52 -17.12 16.86 -5.32
N VAL A 53 -17.28 15.61 -4.85
CA VAL A 53 -16.87 15.19 -3.51
C VAL A 53 -15.35 15.32 -3.34
N GLY A 54 -14.56 14.89 -4.34
CA GLY A 54 -13.10 14.97 -4.29
C GLY A 54 -12.56 16.40 -4.41
N ALA A 55 -13.32 17.30 -5.01
CA ALA A 55 -12.97 18.72 -5.21
C ALA A 55 -13.29 19.60 -3.99
N ARG A 56 -13.87 19.04 -2.91
CA ARG A 56 -14.17 19.77 -1.68
C ARG A 56 -13.26 19.35 -0.53
N SER A 57 -13.10 20.26 0.42
CA SER A 57 -12.55 19.99 1.74
C SER A 57 -13.64 19.46 2.68
N TRP A 58 -13.23 18.66 3.66
CA TRP A 58 -14.15 17.93 4.54
C TRP A 58 -13.66 17.94 5.99
N SER A 59 -14.57 18.05 6.94
CA SER A 59 -14.22 18.05 8.37
C SER A 59 -14.92 16.91 9.08
N TYR A 60 -14.14 16.08 9.77
CA TYR A 60 -14.64 15.11 10.73
C TYR A 60 -14.52 15.69 12.13
N VAL A 61 -15.57 15.56 12.94
CA VAL A 61 -15.61 16.04 14.33
C VAL A 61 -16.07 14.95 15.27
N THR A 62 -15.41 14.86 16.42
CA THR A 62 -15.84 14.06 17.57
C THR A 62 -15.47 14.80 18.85
N HIS A 63 -15.79 14.24 20.02
CA HIS A 63 -15.37 14.76 21.30
C HIS A 63 -14.36 13.82 21.95
N LEU A 64 -13.12 14.29 22.13
CA LEU A 64 -12.10 13.53 22.82
C LEU A 64 -12.28 13.69 24.32
N THR A 65 -12.80 12.63 24.96
CA THR A 65 -12.88 12.52 26.41
C THR A 65 -11.99 11.39 26.89
N HIS A 66 -11.13 11.68 27.85
CA HIS A 66 -10.37 10.64 28.55
C HIS A 66 -9.98 11.09 29.95
N THR A 67 -9.85 10.10 30.82
CA THR A 67 -9.27 10.28 32.15
C THR A 67 -8.32 9.11 32.37
N SER A 68 -7.06 9.41 32.61
CA SER A 68 -6.05 8.38 32.80
C SER A 68 -5.17 8.70 34.00
N ALA A 69 -4.85 7.67 34.77
CA ALA A 69 -3.81 7.74 35.80
C ALA A 69 -2.40 7.57 35.21
N HIS A 70 -2.31 7.28 33.91
CA HIS A 70 -1.05 7.19 33.20
C HIS A 70 -0.40 8.55 33.00
N GLU A 71 0.91 8.53 32.76
CA GLU A 71 1.70 9.75 32.60
C GLU A 71 1.51 10.40 31.23
N ARG A 72 1.27 9.59 30.19
CA ARG A 72 1.05 10.05 28.83
C ARG A 72 -0.20 9.47 28.21
N SER A 73 -0.80 10.26 27.33
CA SER A 73 -1.94 9.90 26.50
C SER A 73 -1.68 10.34 25.07
N ASP A 74 -1.61 9.38 24.15
CA ASP A 74 -1.32 9.63 22.75
C ASP A 74 -2.55 9.33 21.88
N LEU A 75 -2.95 10.30 21.05
CA LEU A 75 -3.91 10.09 19.99
C LEU A 75 -3.17 9.53 18.77
N VAL A 76 -3.59 8.35 18.30
CA VAL A 76 -2.93 7.63 17.21
C VAL A 76 -3.89 7.40 16.06
N PHE A 77 -3.56 7.94 14.89
CA PHE A 77 -4.22 7.67 13.63
C PHE A 77 -3.38 6.68 12.83
N GLU A 78 -3.93 5.54 12.42
CA GLU A 78 -3.21 4.57 11.59
C GLU A 78 -3.18 4.95 10.10
N GLY A 79 -4.01 5.90 9.69
CA GLY A 79 -4.05 6.38 8.30
C GLY A 79 -5.11 7.46 8.11
N LEU A 80 -4.67 8.58 7.51
CA LEU A 80 -5.49 9.74 7.16
C LEU A 80 -5.37 9.98 5.66
N ASP A 81 -6.48 10.01 4.94
CA ASP A 81 -6.52 10.20 3.50
C ASP A 81 -6.99 11.64 3.15
N THR A 82 -6.10 12.59 2.84
CA THR A 82 -4.64 12.50 2.84
C THR A 82 -4.00 13.72 3.52
N ALA A 83 -4.24 14.90 2.95
CA ALA A 83 -3.79 16.16 3.54
C ALA A 83 -4.81 16.62 4.57
N ALA A 84 -4.40 16.68 5.84
CA ALA A 84 -5.30 17.03 6.92
C ALA A 84 -4.63 17.93 7.96
N GLU A 85 -5.41 18.80 8.58
CA GLU A 85 -5.07 19.48 9.83
C GLU A 85 -5.89 18.85 10.96
N ILE A 86 -5.23 18.55 12.08
CA ILE A 86 -5.87 17.96 13.26
C ILE A 86 -5.86 19.01 14.35
N THR A 87 -7.02 19.35 14.90
CA THR A 87 -7.17 20.31 15.99
C THR A 87 -7.88 19.69 17.20
N LEU A 88 -7.50 20.11 18.39
CA LEU A 88 -8.15 19.73 19.65
C LEU A 88 -8.48 21.00 20.44
N ASP A 89 -9.77 21.21 20.68
CA ASP A 89 -10.33 22.42 21.31
C ASP A 89 -9.85 23.73 20.64
N GLY A 90 -9.76 23.70 19.30
CA GLY A 90 -9.29 24.82 18.49
C GLY A 90 -7.77 24.99 18.40
N GLU A 91 -6.98 24.17 19.10
CA GLU A 91 -5.52 24.18 19.00
C GLU A 91 -5.01 23.11 18.02
N VAL A 92 -4.13 23.49 17.10
CA VAL A 92 -3.54 22.57 16.12
C VAL A 92 -2.63 21.54 16.81
N LEU A 93 -2.94 20.25 16.64
CA LEU A 93 -2.08 19.12 17.03
C LEU A 93 -0.98 18.87 15.99
N GLY A 94 -1.32 18.98 14.71
CA GLY A 94 -0.39 18.83 13.60
C GLY A 94 -1.10 18.68 12.26
N THR A 95 -0.29 18.49 11.22
CA THR A 95 -0.76 18.35 9.84
C THR A 95 -0.20 17.10 9.18
N THR A 96 -0.96 16.50 8.27
CA THR A 96 -0.60 15.30 7.51
C THR A 96 -0.70 15.55 6.01
N ARG A 97 -0.09 14.67 5.21
CA ARG A 97 -0.04 14.76 3.74
C ARG A 97 0.27 13.42 3.05
N ASN A 98 0.13 12.31 3.78
CA ASN A 98 0.44 10.98 3.26
C ASN A 98 -0.57 9.94 3.78
N MET A 99 -1.33 9.35 2.85
CA MET A 99 -2.34 8.33 3.13
C MET A 99 -1.74 7.08 3.79
N HIS A 100 -0.48 6.79 3.51
CA HIS A 100 0.17 5.52 3.77
C HIS A 100 1.01 5.52 5.06
N ARG A 101 0.80 6.51 5.93
CA ARG A 101 1.53 6.70 7.19
C ARG A 101 0.60 6.75 8.39
N GLY A 102 1.14 6.35 9.54
CA GLY A 102 0.51 6.55 10.85
C GLY A 102 1.01 7.85 11.51
N TYR A 103 0.15 8.44 12.34
CA TYR A 103 0.41 9.71 13.02
C TYR A 103 0.09 9.59 14.51
N ARG A 104 0.91 10.21 15.36
CA ARG A 104 0.79 10.16 16.82
C ARG A 104 0.93 11.56 17.40
N PHE A 105 0.02 11.95 18.29
CA PHE A 105 0.00 13.27 18.93
C PHE A 105 -0.19 13.13 20.44
N ASP A 106 0.62 13.86 21.22
CA ASP A 106 0.45 13.94 22.68
C ASP A 106 -0.80 14.77 23.02
N VAL A 107 -1.75 14.13 23.69
CA VAL A 107 -3.01 14.72 24.18
C VAL A 107 -3.13 14.58 25.70
N THR A 108 -2.01 14.44 26.40
CA THR A 108 -1.95 14.30 27.85
C THR A 108 -2.63 15.48 28.55
N GLY A 109 -3.65 15.16 29.35
CA GLY A 109 -4.45 16.17 30.07
C GLY A 109 -5.32 17.05 29.17
N ARG A 110 -5.40 16.77 27.87
CA ARG A 110 -6.19 17.53 26.90
C ARG A 110 -7.44 16.74 26.51
N THR A 111 -8.58 17.40 26.61
CA THR A 111 -9.91 16.89 26.22
C THR A 111 -10.63 18.02 25.52
N GLY A 112 -11.64 17.71 24.70
CA GLY A 112 -12.38 18.73 23.97
C GLY A 112 -12.83 18.26 22.60
N THR A 113 -13.28 19.21 21.78
CA THR A 113 -13.68 18.92 20.40
C THR A 113 -12.46 18.56 19.58
N LEU A 114 -12.43 17.36 19.01
CA LEU A 114 -11.40 16.90 18.09
C LEU A 114 -11.92 17.07 16.67
N GLU A 115 -11.20 17.85 15.86
CA GLU A 115 -11.52 18.05 14.44
C GLU A 115 -10.38 17.57 13.55
N VAL A 116 -10.73 16.93 12.44
CA VAL A 116 -9.81 16.51 11.39
C VAL A 116 -10.30 17.11 10.08
N ASP A 117 -9.62 18.16 9.64
CA ASP A 117 -9.95 18.95 8.47
C ASP A 117 -9.11 18.51 7.27
N PHE A 118 -9.73 17.80 6.34
CA PHE A 118 -9.11 17.35 5.10
C PHE A 118 -9.17 18.43 4.03
N THR A 119 -8.01 18.84 3.54
CA THR A 119 -7.89 19.62 2.30
C THR A 119 -8.23 18.73 1.10
N SER A 120 -8.87 19.30 0.08
CA SER A 120 -9.09 18.57 -1.18
C SER A 120 -7.77 18.01 -1.73
N ALA A 121 -7.78 16.74 -2.15
CA ALA A 121 -6.61 16.11 -2.75
C ALA A 121 -6.12 16.86 -4.02
N TYR A 122 -7.05 17.50 -4.74
CA TYR A 122 -6.74 18.33 -5.91
C TYR A 122 -6.01 19.61 -5.55
N GLU A 123 -6.47 20.30 -4.50
CA GLU A 123 -5.83 21.53 -4.01
C GLU A 123 -4.41 21.23 -3.51
N GLU A 124 -4.24 20.16 -2.75
CA GLU A 124 -2.91 19.76 -2.28
C GLU A 124 -1.98 19.36 -3.43
N ALA A 125 -2.46 18.55 -4.39
CA ALA A 125 -1.69 18.17 -5.56
C ALA A 125 -1.29 19.40 -6.41
N ALA A 126 -2.21 20.35 -6.60
CA ALA A 126 -1.91 21.59 -7.32
C ALA A 126 -0.84 22.44 -6.60
N ARG A 127 -0.93 22.53 -5.27
CA ARG A 127 0.06 23.24 -4.44
C ARG A 127 1.45 22.59 -4.54
N VAL A 128 1.53 21.27 -4.47
CA VAL A 128 2.82 20.56 -4.62
C VAL A 128 3.37 20.73 -6.04
N ARG A 129 2.52 20.62 -7.06
CA ARG A 129 2.91 20.86 -8.46
C ARG A 129 3.48 22.27 -8.69
N GLU A 130 2.89 23.29 -8.08
CA GLU A 130 3.43 24.66 -8.15
C GLU A 130 4.83 24.77 -7.55
N LEU A 131 5.10 24.00 -6.48
CA LEU A 131 6.40 24.00 -5.79
C LEU A 131 7.47 23.18 -6.53
N THR A 132 7.09 22.08 -7.19
CA THR A 132 8.05 21.10 -7.73
C THR A 132 8.15 21.10 -9.26
N GLY A 133 7.22 21.77 -9.94
CA GLY A 133 7.15 21.83 -11.40
C GLY A 133 6.33 20.71 -12.03
N GLU A 134 6.02 20.88 -13.32
CA GLU A 134 5.26 19.90 -14.10
C GLU A 134 6.07 18.60 -14.30
N ARG A 135 5.38 17.46 -14.31
CA ARG A 135 5.95 16.13 -14.49
C ARG A 135 5.04 15.31 -15.40
N PRO A 136 5.60 14.58 -16.38
CA PRO A 136 4.83 13.70 -17.24
C PRO A 136 3.97 12.68 -16.47
N ASN A 137 2.74 12.50 -16.93
CA ASN A 137 1.80 11.50 -16.42
C ASN A 137 0.98 10.94 -17.59
N VAL A 138 0.74 9.62 -17.59
CA VAL A 138 -0.08 8.94 -18.60
C VAL A 138 -1.58 9.21 -18.42
N TYR A 139 -1.99 9.60 -17.22
CA TYR A 139 -3.38 9.90 -16.86
C TYR A 139 -3.59 11.40 -16.67
N PRO A 140 -4.83 11.91 -16.86
CA PRO A 140 -5.12 13.34 -16.79
C PRO A 140 -5.07 13.92 -15.37
N GLU A 141 -5.07 13.06 -14.34
CA GLU A 141 -5.25 13.45 -12.95
C GLU A 141 -3.90 13.57 -12.21
N PRO A 142 -3.73 14.53 -11.28
CA PRO A 142 -2.42 14.91 -10.73
C PRO A 142 -1.92 14.02 -9.58
N PHE A 143 -2.13 12.71 -9.64
CA PHE A 143 -1.84 11.80 -8.52
C PHE A 143 -0.34 11.74 -8.15
N GLN A 144 0.57 12.09 -9.07
CA GLN A 144 2.02 12.06 -8.83
C GLN A 144 2.49 13.12 -7.81
N TYR A 145 1.63 14.09 -7.50
CA TYR A 145 1.93 15.20 -6.60
C TYR A 145 1.44 15.01 -5.16
N ILE A 146 0.82 13.87 -4.85
CA ILE A 146 0.29 13.57 -3.53
C ILE A 146 0.54 12.09 -3.18
N ARG A 147 0.91 11.80 -1.92
CA ARG A 147 1.10 10.42 -1.45
C ARG A 147 -0.24 9.81 -1.04
N LYS A 148 -0.99 9.35 -2.03
CA LYS A 148 -2.33 8.76 -1.94
C LYS A 148 -2.44 7.59 -2.93
N MET A 149 -3.42 6.70 -2.74
CA MET A 149 -3.79 5.68 -3.73
C MET A 149 -3.97 6.31 -5.12
N ALA A 150 -3.06 6.03 -6.06
CA ALA A 150 -3.06 6.64 -7.38
C ALA A 150 -4.33 6.29 -8.17
N ALA A 151 -4.77 5.03 -8.11
CA ALA A 151 -5.98 4.57 -8.77
C ALA A 151 -7.28 5.18 -8.20
N ASN A 152 -7.23 5.91 -7.08
CA ASN A 152 -8.38 6.67 -6.59
C ASN A 152 -8.72 7.88 -7.49
N PHE A 153 -7.73 8.34 -8.26
CA PHE A 153 -7.91 9.29 -9.36
C PHE A 153 -8.40 8.62 -10.66
N GLY A 154 -8.72 7.32 -10.63
CA GLY A 154 -9.12 6.55 -11.79
C GLY A 154 -7.94 5.94 -12.54
N TRP A 155 -8.22 4.88 -13.29
CA TRP A 155 -7.23 4.11 -14.03
C TRP A 155 -7.87 3.47 -15.28
N ASP A 156 -7.10 2.74 -16.08
CA ASP A 156 -7.61 1.99 -17.23
C ASP A 156 -8.53 0.78 -16.88
N TRP A 157 -8.86 0.61 -15.60
CA TRP A 157 -9.83 -0.35 -15.10
C TRP A 157 -10.76 0.19 -13.99
N GLY A 158 -10.50 1.40 -13.48
CA GLY A 158 -11.15 1.92 -12.27
C GLY A 158 -11.72 3.33 -12.48
N PRO A 159 -12.85 3.67 -11.82
CA PRO A 159 -13.41 5.01 -11.87
C PRO A 159 -12.60 6.02 -11.05
N THR A 160 -12.74 7.29 -11.40
CA THR A 160 -12.23 8.44 -10.66
C THR A 160 -13.20 8.75 -9.51
N VAL A 161 -12.86 8.28 -8.31
CA VAL A 161 -13.69 8.44 -7.09
C VAL A 161 -12.81 8.98 -5.98
N VAL A 162 -12.23 10.16 -6.22
CA VAL A 162 -11.25 10.79 -5.30
C VAL A 162 -11.91 11.09 -3.96
N THR A 163 -11.56 10.32 -2.94
CA THR A 163 -12.16 10.40 -1.60
C THR A 163 -11.23 11.07 -0.59
N ALA A 164 -11.76 11.34 0.60
CA ALA A 164 -11.00 11.73 1.79
C ALA A 164 -11.59 11.02 3.01
N GLY A 165 -10.81 10.93 4.10
CA GLY A 165 -11.33 10.44 5.38
C GLY A 165 -10.31 9.74 6.26
N ILE A 166 -10.80 9.34 7.42
CA ILE A 166 -10.04 8.59 8.42
C ILE A 166 -10.13 7.11 8.05
N TRP A 167 -9.31 6.71 7.08
CA TRP A 167 -9.47 5.43 6.36
C TRP A 167 -8.94 4.20 7.11
N ARG A 168 -8.17 4.41 8.19
CA ARG A 168 -7.67 3.37 9.09
C ARG A 168 -7.99 3.70 10.57
N PRO A 169 -7.86 2.73 11.50
CA PRO A 169 -8.23 2.91 12.90
C PRO A 169 -7.64 4.14 13.59
N VAL A 170 -8.41 4.69 14.51
CA VAL A 170 -7.97 5.72 15.47
C VAL A 170 -8.08 5.14 16.86
N ARG A 171 -7.10 5.45 17.72
CA ARG A 171 -7.10 5.00 19.11
C ARG A 171 -6.42 6.00 20.01
N LEU A 172 -6.75 5.90 21.29
CA LEU A 172 -6.07 6.58 22.38
C LEU A 172 -5.20 5.57 23.12
N GLU A 173 -3.91 5.85 23.27
CA GLU A 173 -2.98 5.01 24.01
C GLU A 173 -2.56 5.72 25.30
N HIS A 174 -2.82 5.11 26.44
CA HIS A 174 -2.37 5.60 27.75
C HIS A 174 -1.22 4.74 28.27
N TRP A 175 -0.12 5.38 28.66
CA TRP A 175 1.05 4.66 29.14
C TRP A 175 1.90 5.46 30.13
N SER A 176 2.65 4.72 30.95
CA SER A 176 3.59 5.25 31.95
C SER A 176 4.92 4.55 31.82
N THR A 177 5.98 5.15 32.35
CA THR A 177 7.35 4.62 32.31
C THR A 177 7.92 4.50 30.89
N ALA A 178 7.48 3.52 30.10
CA ALA A 178 7.95 3.27 28.74
C ALA A 178 6.93 2.51 27.88
N ARG A 179 7.05 2.64 26.55
CA ARG A 179 6.29 1.87 25.56
C ARG A 179 7.19 1.31 24.46
N ILE A 180 6.70 0.28 23.78
CA ILE A 180 7.34 -0.22 22.55
C ILE A 180 7.07 0.80 21.44
N ALA A 181 8.13 1.36 20.86
CA ALA A 181 8.05 2.34 19.78
C ALA A 181 8.21 1.70 18.40
N GLN A 182 9.06 0.66 18.28
CA GLN A 182 9.28 -0.08 17.05
C GLN A 182 9.80 -1.49 17.34
N VAL A 183 9.34 -2.47 16.57
CA VAL A 183 9.86 -3.85 16.60
C VAL A 183 10.24 -4.25 15.18
N ARG A 184 11.47 -4.74 14.99
CA ARG A 184 11.98 -5.27 13.72
C ARG A 184 12.46 -6.71 13.92
N PRO A 185 11.63 -7.73 13.61
CA PRO A 185 12.04 -9.12 13.69
C PRO A 185 12.75 -9.55 12.38
N LEU A 186 14.06 -9.74 12.45
CA LEU A 186 14.83 -10.33 11.35
C LEU A 186 14.80 -11.86 11.53
N VAL A 187 14.12 -12.53 10.61
CA VAL A 187 13.94 -13.99 10.63
C VAL A 187 14.80 -14.60 9.54
N THR A 188 15.72 -15.49 9.92
CA THR A 188 16.63 -16.18 9.01
C THR A 188 16.73 -17.67 9.35
N VAL A 189 17.35 -18.44 8.46
CA VAL A 189 17.57 -19.88 8.62
C VAL A 189 19.03 -20.17 8.34
N ALA A 190 19.71 -20.84 9.28
CA ALA A 190 21.09 -21.29 9.10
C ALA A 190 21.17 -22.51 8.18
N GLN A 191 22.38 -22.83 7.70
CA GLN A 191 22.61 -23.96 6.81
C GLN A 191 22.29 -25.32 7.44
N ASP A 192 22.36 -25.42 8.77
CA ASP A 192 22.00 -26.63 9.53
C ASP A 192 20.49 -26.76 9.79
N GLY A 193 19.67 -25.80 9.32
CA GLY A 193 18.23 -25.76 9.50
C GLY A 193 17.76 -25.02 10.75
N THR A 194 18.66 -24.46 11.57
CA THR A 194 18.29 -23.68 12.75
C THR A 194 17.63 -22.36 12.35
N GLY A 195 16.44 -22.09 12.90
CA GLY A 195 15.77 -20.81 12.74
C GLY A 195 16.35 -19.76 13.68
N HIS A 196 16.69 -18.58 13.17
CA HIS A 196 17.16 -17.45 13.98
C HIS A 196 16.17 -16.30 13.92
N VAL A 197 15.93 -15.68 15.07
CA VAL A 197 15.13 -14.45 15.19
C VAL A 197 15.97 -13.41 15.91
N GLU A 198 16.38 -12.36 15.20
CA GLU A 198 16.96 -11.15 15.80
C GLU A 198 15.87 -10.08 15.92
N VAL A 199 15.43 -9.80 17.14
CA VAL A 199 14.45 -8.75 17.42
C VAL A 199 15.20 -7.47 17.75
N ARG A 200 15.17 -6.50 16.84
CA ARG A 200 15.63 -5.13 17.13
C ARG A 200 14.46 -4.33 17.65
N LEU A 201 14.59 -3.87 18.89
CA LEU A 201 13.56 -3.15 19.63
C LEU A 201 14.00 -1.70 19.81
N ARG A 202 13.08 -0.76 19.57
CA ARG A 202 13.18 0.61 20.04
C ARG A 202 12.00 0.90 20.97
N ILE A 203 12.26 1.53 22.10
CA ILE A 203 11.27 1.97 23.07
C ILE A 203 11.23 3.50 23.17
N GLU A 204 10.15 4.03 23.71
CA GLU A 204 10.07 5.42 24.16
C GLU A 204 9.90 5.43 25.68
N ARG A 205 10.55 6.37 26.36
CA ARG A 205 10.44 6.56 27.81
C ARG A 205 9.72 7.87 28.14
N THR A 206 8.93 7.84 29.20
CA THR A 206 8.47 9.05 29.89
C THR A 206 9.59 9.65 30.73
N GLU A 207 9.41 10.88 31.21
CA GLU A 207 10.37 11.52 32.12
C GLU A 207 10.60 10.71 33.40
N ARG A 208 9.55 10.16 34.03
CA ARG A 208 9.71 9.32 35.23
C ARG A 208 10.34 7.96 34.92
N GLY A 209 10.18 7.48 33.68
CA GLY A 209 10.81 6.26 33.20
C GLY A 209 12.31 6.37 32.91
N GLY A 210 12.91 7.57 32.98
CA GLY A 210 14.33 7.79 32.71
C GLY A 210 15.29 7.03 33.63
N GLY A 211 14.87 6.76 34.88
CA GLY A 211 15.64 5.97 35.86
C GLY A 211 15.20 4.51 36.00
N ALA A 212 14.14 4.10 35.29
CA ALA A 212 13.58 2.75 35.43
C ALA A 212 14.46 1.71 34.73
N ARG A 213 14.73 0.60 35.44
CA ARG A 213 15.42 -0.55 34.87
C ARG A 213 14.41 -1.41 34.13
N LEU A 214 14.52 -1.40 32.80
CA LEU A 214 13.59 -2.09 31.91
C LEU A 214 14.22 -3.36 31.36
N VAL A 215 13.39 -4.37 31.14
CA VAL A 215 13.76 -5.62 30.49
C VAL A 215 12.81 -5.83 29.32
N ALA A 216 13.36 -6.25 28.18
CA ALA A 216 12.59 -6.81 27.09
C ALA A 216 12.71 -8.34 27.15
N ARG A 217 11.59 -9.03 26.99
CA ARG A 217 11.53 -10.49 26.89
C ARG A 217 10.86 -10.88 25.59
N ALA A 218 11.58 -11.62 24.75
CA ALA A 218 11.04 -12.22 23.54
C ALA A 218 10.84 -13.73 23.73
N ARG A 219 9.79 -14.29 23.12
CA ARG A 219 9.51 -15.73 23.11
C ARG A 219 9.03 -16.17 21.72
N VAL A 220 9.57 -17.28 21.23
CA VAL A 220 9.09 -17.95 20.01
C VAL A 220 9.37 -19.45 20.10
N ALA A 221 8.40 -20.28 19.74
CA ALA A 221 8.57 -21.75 19.71
C ALA A 221 9.14 -22.36 21.02
N GLY A 222 8.88 -21.74 22.18
CA GLY A 222 9.45 -22.14 23.47
C GLY A 222 10.82 -21.56 23.81
N ALA A 223 11.57 -21.06 22.82
CA ALA A 223 12.80 -20.29 23.04
C ALA A 223 12.47 -18.94 23.69
N VAL A 224 13.37 -18.46 24.58
CA VAL A 224 13.22 -17.20 25.32
C VAL A 224 14.55 -16.45 25.28
N SER A 225 14.47 -15.14 25.09
CA SER A 225 15.61 -14.23 25.18
C SER A 225 15.21 -13.00 25.96
N GLU A 226 16.10 -12.51 26.81
CA GLU A 226 15.90 -11.31 27.62
C GLU A 226 17.05 -10.34 27.42
N ALA A 227 16.73 -9.05 27.40
CA ALA A 227 17.72 -7.98 27.36
C ALA A 227 17.33 -6.88 28.34
N VAL A 228 18.28 -6.48 29.19
CA VAL A 228 18.16 -5.26 30.00
C VAL A 228 18.41 -4.07 29.09
N LEU A 229 17.56 -3.04 29.17
CA LEU A 229 17.70 -1.83 28.35
C LEU A 229 18.50 -0.76 29.07
N ASP A 230 19.73 -0.53 28.61
CA ASP A 230 20.62 0.56 29.05
C ASP A 230 20.39 1.88 28.29
N GLY A 231 19.36 1.91 27.42
CA GLY A 231 18.95 3.06 26.63
C GLY A 231 17.54 2.89 26.07
N GLU A 232 17.33 3.35 24.84
CA GLU A 232 16.06 3.23 24.11
C GLU A 232 16.05 2.09 23.08
N GLU A 233 17.19 1.42 22.86
CA GLU A 233 17.32 0.34 21.90
C GLU A 233 17.83 -0.94 22.55
N ALA A 234 17.37 -2.09 22.05
CA ALA A 234 17.83 -3.40 22.47
C ALA A 234 17.79 -4.39 21.31
N VAL A 235 18.63 -5.43 21.39
CA VAL A 235 18.64 -6.54 20.44
C VAL A 235 18.50 -7.85 21.20
N LEU A 236 17.45 -8.61 20.90
CA LEU A 236 17.21 -9.93 21.46
C LEU A 236 17.45 -10.97 20.37
N ARG A 237 18.08 -12.10 20.71
CA ARG A 237 18.37 -13.18 19.77
C ARG A 237 17.78 -14.47 20.29
N LEU A 238 17.00 -15.14 19.44
CA LEU A 238 16.37 -16.42 19.72
C LEU A 238 16.81 -17.43 18.65
N GLU A 239 17.02 -18.67 19.08
CA GLU A 239 17.31 -19.80 18.22
C GLU A 239 16.20 -20.83 18.38
N VAL A 240 15.72 -21.35 17.25
CA VAL A 240 14.72 -22.42 17.19
C VAL A 240 15.39 -23.59 16.47
N PRO A 241 15.98 -24.54 17.22
CA PRO A 241 16.48 -25.78 16.67
C PRO A 241 15.37 -26.52 15.93
N ASP A 242 15.69 -27.16 14.81
CA ASP A 242 14.76 -27.93 13.99
C ASP A 242 13.50 -27.12 13.57
N ALA A 243 13.70 -25.85 13.21
CA ALA A 243 12.61 -24.97 12.77
C ALA A 243 11.91 -25.55 11.54
N ARG A 244 10.58 -25.70 11.60
CA ARG A 244 9.80 -26.10 10.42
C ARG A 244 9.70 -24.91 9.48
N LEU A 245 10.16 -25.11 8.25
CA LEU A 245 10.22 -24.04 7.26
C LEU A 245 8.83 -23.75 6.67
N TRP A 246 8.53 -22.47 6.49
CA TRP A 246 7.40 -22.00 5.70
C TRP A 246 7.70 -22.19 4.21
N TRP A 247 6.74 -22.76 3.47
CA TRP A 247 6.84 -22.98 2.03
C TRP A 247 5.74 -22.27 1.25
N PRO A 248 6.02 -21.79 0.03
CA PRO A 248 4.98 -21.32 -0.87
C PRO A 248 4.08 -22.48 -1.28
N ARG A 249 2.87 -22.13 -1.70
CA ARG A 249 1.83 -23.07 -2.07
C ARG A 249 2.31 -24.05 -3.14
N GLY A 250 2.12 -25.35 -2.88
CA GLY A 250 2.51 -26.43 -3.79
C GLY A 250 3.92 -26.97 -3.56
N TYR A 251 4.70 -26.37 -2.65
CA TYR A 251 6.07 -26.81 -2.33
C TYR A 251 6.24 -27.34 -0.90
N GLY A 252 5.24 -27.16 -0.03
CA GLY A 252 5.24 -27.67 1.34
C GLY A 252 4.11 -27.05 2.17
N GLU A 253 4.18 -27.27 3.48
CA GLU A 253 3.28 -26.67 4.47
C GLU A 253 3.68 -25.23 4.82
N GLN A 254 2.78 -24.49 5.48
CA GLN A 254 2.99 -23.11 5.92
C GLN A 254 3.10 -22.98 7.46
N PRO A 255 4.11 -23.58 8.14
CA PRO A 255 4.35 -23.34 9.57
C PRO A 255 4.50 -21.85 9.88
N LEU A 256 3.68 -21.37 10.81
CA LEU A 256 3.77 -20.03 11.38
C LEU A 256 3.95 -20.14 12.90
N TYR A 257 4.82 -19.28 13.44
CA TYR A 257 5.17 -19.22 14.84
C TYR A 257 4.78 -17.86 15.41
N THR A 258 4.18 -17.83 16.60
CA THR A 258 3.94 -16.57 17.31
C THR A 258 5.24 -16.12 17.97
N LEU A 259 5.68 -14.91 17.62
CA LEU A 259 6.73 -14.17 18.30
C LEU A 259 6.08 -13.18 19.26
N ASP A 260 6.23 -13.43 20.56
CA ASP A 260 5.76 -12.56 21.63
C ASP A 260 6.91 -11.71 22.16
N LEU A 261 6.69 -10.41 22.31
CA LEU A 261 7.60 -9.46 22.93
C LEU A 261 6.88 -8.74 24.07
N THR A 262 7.51 -8.73 25.24
CA THR A 262 7.01 -8.02 26.43
C THR A 262 8.08 -7.05 26.91
N LEU A 263 7.71 -5.78 27.05
CA LEU A 263 8.50 -4.77 27.75
C LEU A 263 8.01 -4.71 29.20
N LEU A 264 8.93 -4.85 30.15
CA LEU A 264 8.62 -4.87 31.57
C LEU A 264 9.55 -3.95 32.37
N ASP A 265 9.01 -3.39 33.43
CA ASP A 265 9.74 -2.75 34.52
C ASP A 265 10.05 -3.83 35.58
N GLU A 266 11.31 -3.95 36.03
CA GLU A 266 11.70 -4.97 37.01
C GLU A 266 10.91 -4.89 38.32
N THR A 267 10.36 -3.72 38.66
CA THR A 267 9.63 -3.46 39.91
C THR A 267 8.12 -3.36 39.73
N ALA A 268 7.66 -2.78 38.62
CA ALA A 268 6.24 -2.50 38.37
C ALA A 268 5.55 -3.52 37.45
N GLY A 269 6.30 -4.44 36.84
CA GLY A 269 5.77 -5.49 35.97
C GLY A 269 5.59 -5.05 34.51
N ASP A 270 4.67 -5.68 33.80
CA ASP A 270 4.51 -5.53 32.35
C ASP A 270 4.04 -4.11 31.96
N LEU A 271 4.77 -3.50 31.03
CA LEU A 271 4.51 -2.16 30.52
C LEU A 271 3.81 -2.18 29.16
N ASP A 272 4.29 -3.00 28.22
CA ASP A 272 3.75 -3.05 26.87
C ASP A 272 4.03 -4.42 26.23
N THR A 273 3.20 -4.80 25.25
CA THR A 273 3.37 -6.06 24.52
C THR A 273 3.23 -5.85 23.02
N TRP A 274 3.92 -6.70 22.27
CA TRP A 274 3.82 -6.79 20.83
C TRP A 274 3.85 -8.26 20.44
N HIS A 275 2.99 -8.66 19.51
CA HIS A 275 2.96 -10.01 18.98
C HIS A 275 2.76 -9.99 17.47
N ARG A 276 3.47 -10.87 16.77
CA ARG A 276 3.25 -11.16 15.34
C ARG A 276 3.54 -12.62 15.04
N ARG A 277 2.87 -13.15 14.01
CA ARG A 277 3.24 -14.42 13.41
C ARG A 277 4.42 -14.22 12.48
N ILE A 278 5.33 -15.19 12.49
CA ILE A 278 6.49 -15.25 11.61
C ILE A 278 6.64 -16.65 11.02
N GLY A 279 7.29 -16.76 9.87
CA GLY A 279 7.66 -18.03 9.24
C GLY A 279 9.15 -18.09 8.97
N PHE A 280 9.78 -19.23 9.24
CA PHE A 280 11.19 -19.46 8.94
C PHE A 280 11.33 -19.90 7.48
N ARG A 281 12.04 -19.11 6.66
CA ARG A 281 12.36 -19.50 5.28
C ARG A 281 13.57 -18.71 4.77
N THR A 282 14.23 -19.21 3.74
CA THR A 282 15.15 -18.40 2.93
C THR A 282 14.45 -17.96 1.64
N VAL A 283 14.76 -16.75 1.17
CA VAL A 283 14.27 -16.24 -0.11
C VAL A 283 15.40 -15.53 -0.84
N GLU A 284 15.58 -15.87 -2.11
CA GLU A 284 16.53 -15.25 -3.00
C GLU A 284 15.86 -15.00 -4.37
N LEU A 285 16.35 -14.00 -5.08
CA LEU A 285 15.99 -13.76 -6.47
C LEU A 285 17.22 -14.04 -7.33
N ASP A 286 17.26 -15.21 -7.96
CA ASP A 286 18.35 -15.60 -8.84
C ASP A 286 18.31 -14.79 -10.13
N ARG A 287 19.37 -14.01 -10.32
CA ARG A 287 19.62 -13.14 -11.48
C ARG A 287 20.86 -13.57 -12.28
N SER A 288 21.33 -14.79 -12.07
CA SER A 288 22.50 -15.31 -12.79
C SER A 288 22.31 -15.25 -14.31
N ALA A 289 23.42 -15.03 -15.00
CA ALA A 289 23.46 -14.99 -16.46
C ALA A 289 23.56 -16.41 -17.04
N ASP A 290 22.91 -16.62 -18.18
CA ASP A 290 22.98 -17.84 -18.98
C ASP A 290 22.87 -17.51 -20.49
N GLU A 291 22.73 -18.53 -21.35
CA GLU A 291 22.62 -18.34 -22.81
C GLU A 291 21.41 -17.51 -23.25
N HIS A 292 20.41 -17.34 -22.38
CA HIS A 292 19.18 -16.60 -22.62
C HIS A 292 19.17 -15.19 -21.99
N GLY A 293 20.29 -14.70 -21.45
CA GLY A 293 20.39 -13.38 -20.78
C GLY A 293 20.52 -13.49 -19.26
N THR A 294 19.78 -12.70 -18.48
CA THR A 294 19.86 -12.73 -17.00
C THR A 294 18.53 -13.11 -16.37
N GLY A 295 18.56 -14.08 -15.45
CA GLY A 295 17.37 -14.63 -14.81
C GLY A 295 16.56 -13.66 -13.95
N CYS A 296 15.36 -14.11 -13.62
CA CYS A 296 14.50 -13.55 -12.58
C CYS A 296 13.71 -14.73 -11.99
N THR A 297 14.36 -15.53 -11.15
CA THR A 297 13.76 -16.75 -10.58
C THR A 297 13.76 -16.69 -9.07
N PHE A 298 12.58 -16.82 -8.46
CA PHE A 298 12.47 -16.97 -7.02
C PHE A 298 13.08 -18.31 -6.59
N VAL A 299 13.93 -18.27 -5.56
CA VAL A 299 14.47 -19.45 -4.90
C VAL A 299 14.06 -19.39 -3.44
N VAL A 300 13.24 -20.34 -3.00
CA VAL A 300 12.74 -20.41 -1.62
C VAL A 300 13.22 -21.70 -0.99
N ASN A 301 13.89 -21.61 0.17
CA ASN A 301 14.49 -22.75 0.87
C ASN A 301 15.40 -23.60 -0.06
N GLY A 302 16.13 -22.93 -0.95
CA GLY A 302 17.03 -23.56 -1.93
C GLY A 302 16.35 -24.17 -3.16
N VAL A 303 15.02 -24.05 -3.30
CA VAL A 303 14.26 -24.60 -4.44
C VAL A 303 13.82 -23.47 -5.38
N ARG A 304 14.12 -23.62 -6.67
CA ARG A 304 13.64 -22.71 -7.73
C ARG A 304 12.13 -22.85 -7.89
N ILE A 305 11.41 -21.73 -7.80
CA ILE A 305 9.95 -21.69 -7.90
C ILE A 305 9.57 -21.25 -9.32
N PHE A 306 8.72 -22.04 -9.98
CA PHE A 306 8.06 -21.60 -11.20
C PHE A 306 6.81 -20.81 -10.81
N THR A 307 6.90 -19.50 -10.87
CA THR A 307 5.84 -18.60 -10.40
C THR A 307 4.62 -18.64 -11.30
N ARG A 308 3.45 -18.85 -10.70
CA ARG A 308 2.11 -18.72 -11.31
C ARG A 308 1.39 -17.64 -10.56
N GLY A 309 1.51 -16.42 -11.06
CA GLY A 309 1.09 -15.23 -10.34
C GLY A 309 -0.08 -14.49 -10.95
N VAL A 310 -0.61 -13.54 -10.16
CA VAL A 310 -1.55 -12.51 -10.60
C VAL A 310 -1.11 -11.14 -10.06
N ASN A 311 -1.53 -10.07 -10.74
CA ASN A 311 -1.42 -8.71 -10.21
C ASN A 311 -2.69 -8.39 -9.41
N TRP A 312 -2.49 -7.92 -8.18
CA TRP A 312 -3.53 -7.48 -7.27
C TRP A 312 -3.59 -5.97 -7.25
N ILE A 313 -4.81 -5.48 -7.41
CA ILE A 313 -5.21 -4.08 -7.31
C ILE A 313 -6.18 -3.95 -6.13
N PRO A 314 -6.42 -2.73 -5.59
CA PRO A 314 -7.40 -2.54 -4.53
C PRO A 314 -8.76 -3.17 -4.88
N ASP A 315 -9.29 -4.01 -4.00
CA ASP A 315 -10.50 -4.82 -4.23
C ASP A 315 -11.81 -4.00 -4.12
N ASP A 316 -11.71 -2.72 -3.76
CA ASP A 316 -12.77 -1.72 -3.84
C ASP A 316 -12.18 -0.34 -4.16
N VAL A 317 -12.97 0.53 -4.82
CA VAL A 317 -12.57 1.91 -5.11
C VAL A 317 -12.57 2.79 -3.85
N LEU A 318 -13.27 2.34 -2.80
CA LEU A 318 -13.26 2.90 -1.45
C LEU A 318 -12.63 1.86 -0.50
N PRO A 319 -11.31 1.92 -0.24
CA PRO A 319 -10.60 0.89 0.52
C PRO A 319 -11.19 0.58 1.90
N SER A 320 -11.85 1.55 2.54
CA SER A 320 -12.51 1.36 3.85
C SER A 320 -13.67 0.36 3.83
N ARG A 321 -14.14 -0.08 2.66
CA ARG A 321 -15.16 -1.14 2.51
C ARG A 321 -14.60 -2.55 2.52
N VAL A 322 -13.29 -2.72 2.42
CA VAL A 322 -12.67 -4.04 2.31
C VAL A 322 -12.46 -4.62 3.72
N THR A 323 -13.08 -5.76 3.99
CA THR A 323 -13.00 -6.43 5.30
C THR A 323 -12.01 -7.60 5.29
N PRO A 324 -11.51 -8.05 6.45
CA PRO A 324 -10.68 -9.26 6.55
C PRO A 324 -11.32 -10.51 5.90
N GLU A 325 -12.64 -10.69 6.03
CA GLU A 325 -13.37 -11.79 5.43
C GLU A 325 -13.35 -11.70 3.90
N ARG A 326 -13.43 -10.49 3.36
CA ARG A 326 -13.38 -10.24 1.92
C ARG A 326 -11.98 -10.54 1.38
N TYR A 327 -10.91 -10.09 2.04
CA TYR A 327 -9.53 -10.50 1.69
C TYR A 327 -9.38 -12.02 1.68
N ARG A 328 -9.82 -12.69 2.75
CA ARG A 328 -9.77 -14.15 2.84
C ARG A 328 -10.48 -14.81 1.68
N ALA A 329 -11.72 -14.40 1.39
CA ALA A 329 -12.49 -14.97 0.29
C ALA A 329 -11.78 -14.81 -1.07
N ARG A 330 -11.23 -13.62 -1.37
CA ARG A 330 -10.54 -13.35 -2.63
C ARG A 330 -9.23 -14.12 -2.78
N LEU A 331 -8.42 -14.16 -1.73
CA LEU A 331 -7.14 -14.85 -1.75
C LEU A 331 -7.31 -16.38 -1.73
N THR A 332 -8.34 -16.90 -1.07
CA THR A 332 -8.71 -18.32 -1.19
C THR A 332 -9.06 -18.68 -2.63
N LEU A 333 -9.83 -17.86 -3.36
CA LEU A 333 -10.12 -18.09 -4.77
C LEU A 333 -8.83 -18.11 -5.63
N ALA A 334 -7.89 -17.20 -5.37
CA ALA A 334 -6.59 -17.21 -6.04
C ALA A 334 -5.81 -18.52 -5.76
N ALA A 335 -5.74 -18.93 -4.50
CA ALA A 335 -5.08 -20.17 -4.09
C ALA A 335 -5.74 -21.44 -4.69
N GLU A 336 -7.08 -21.46 -4.79
CA GLU A 336 -7.85 -22.52 -5.45
C GLU A 336 -7.59 -22.57 -6.96
N ALA A 337 -7.31 -21.41 -7.58
CA ALA A 337 -6.86 -21.31 -8.96
C ALA A 337 -5.38 -21.71 -9.18
N ASN A 338 -4.71 -22.24 -8.13
CA ASN A 338 -3.29 -22.60 -8.12
C ASN A 338 -2.33 -21.41 -8.34
N VAL A 339 -2.76 -20.19 -7.99
CA VAL A 339 -1.86 -19.05 -7.83
C VAL A 339 -0.92 -19.32 -6.66
N ASP A 340 0.35 -19.00 -6.84
CA ASP A 340 1.38 -19.07 -5.79
C ASP A 340 2.09 -17.72 -5.54
N LEU A 341 1.84 -16.69 -6.37
CA LEU A 341 2.30 -15.33 -6.15
C LEU A 341 1.22 -14.29 -6.43
N VAL A 342 1.13 -13.29 -5.56
CA VAL A 342 0.28 -12.11 -5.74
C VAL A 342 1.19 -10.88 -5.72
N ARG A 343 1.22 -10.12 -6.83
CA ARG A 343 1.92 -8.84 -6.90
C ARG A 343 0.97 -7.72 -6.51
N ILE A 344 1.21 -7.07 -5.39
CA ILE A 344 0.51 -5.84 -5.01
C ILE A 344 1.06 -4.71 -5.88
N TRP A 345 0.22 -4.21 -6.79
CA TRP A 345 0.59 -3.24 -7.81
C TRP A 345 0.74 -1.80 -7.27
N GLY A 346 1.76 -1.09 -7.76
CA GLY A 346 2.22 0.20 -7.22
C GLY A 346 1.31 1.42 -7.31
N GLY A 347 0.16 1.40 -7.99
CA GLY A 347 -0.80 2.52 -7.90
C GLY A 347 -1.98 2.25 -6.97
N GLY A 348 -1.94 1.12 -6.24
CA GLY A 348 -2.91 0.76 -5.22
C GLY A 348 -2.54 1.32 -3.85
N ILE A 349 -2.57 0.44 -2.85
CA ILE A 349 -2.20 0.73 -1.45
C ILE A 349 -1.26 -0.36 -0.93
N TYR A 350 -0.51 -0.08 0.14
CA TYR A 350 -0.03 -1.15 1.00
C TYR A 350 -1.25 -1.71 1.71
N GLU A 351 -1.48 -3.02 1.56
CA GLU A 351 -2.72 -3.63 2.00
C GLU A 351 -2.83 -3.66 3.54
N ASP A 352 -4.02 -4.02 4.02
CA ASP A 352 -4.26 -4.30 5.43
C ASP A 352 -3.44 -5.51 5.92
N ASP A 353 -3.08 -5.55 7.22
CA ASP A 353 -2.35 -6.68 7.80
C ASP A 353 -3.11 -8.00 7.56
N ALA A 354 -4.45 -7.98 7.51
CA ALA A 354 -5.30 -9.13 7.18
C ALA A 354 -5.02 -9.73 5.79
N PHE A 355 -4.61 -8.94 4.80
CA PHE A 355 -4.23 -9.44 3.48
C PHE A 355 -2.98 -10.33 3.59
N TYR A 356 -1.93 -9.81 4.23
CA TYR A 356 -0.65 -10.51 4.35
C TYR A 356 -0.76 -11.72 5.28
N ASP A 357 -1.58 -11.62 6.34
CA ASP A 357 -1.91 -12.74 7.22
C ASP A 357 -2.55 -13.91 6.47
N VAL A 358 -3.46 -13.63 5.54
CA VAL A 358 -4.06 -14.68 4.70
C VAL A 358 -3.04 -15.22 3.71
N CYS A 359 -2.19 -14.39 3.11
CA CYS A 359 -1.11 -14.84 2.22
C CYS A 359 -0.11 -15.75 2.95
N ASP A 360 0.25 -15.41 4.19
CA ASP A 360 1.11 -16.22 5.07
C ASP A 360 0.49 -17.60 5.31
N GLU A 361 -0.81 -17.66 5.59
CA GLU A 361 -1.54 -18.91 5.86
C GLU A 361 -1.71 -19.78 4.61
N LEU A 362 -2.01 -19.17 3.46
CA LEU A 362 -2.31 -19.88 2.21
C LEU A 362 -1.05 -20.23 1.39
N GLY A 363 0.12 -19.75 1.80
CA GLY A 363 1.37 -19.95 1.08
C GLY A 363 1.47 -19.12 -0.19
N LEU A 364 0.74 -18.00 -0.28
CA LEU A 364 0.79 -17.08 -1.42
C LEU A 364 1.98 -16.15 -1.23
N MET A 365 2.98 -16.24 -2.11
CA MET A 365 4.09 -15.29 -2.11
C MET A 365 3.59 -13.89 -2.46
N VAL A 366 4.08 -12.87 -1.78
CA VAL A 366 3.72 -11.47 -2.03
C VAL A 366 4.90 -10.73 -2.63
N TRP A 367 4.69 -10.18 -3.82
CA TRP A 367 5.55 -9.17 -4.42
C TRP A 367 4.97 -7.81 -4.06
N GLN A 368 5.70 -6.97 -3.32
CA GLN A 368 5.22 -5.65 -2.89
C GLN A 368 5.87 -4.53 -3.70
N ASP A 369 5.07 -3.82 -4.49
CA ASP A 369 5.48 -2.54 -5.05
C ASP A 369 5.45 -1.45 -3.97
N PHE A 370 6.45 -0.57 -3.93
CA PHE A 370 6.27 0.76 -3.37
C PHE A 370 5.27 1.53 -4.24
N LEU A 371 4.53 2.46 -3.64
CA LEU A 371 3.35 3.04 -4.28
C LEU A 371 3.69 4.14 -5.31
N PHE A 372 4.23 3.71 -6.44
CA PHE A 372 4.55 4.51 -7.62
C PHE A 372 4.10 3.77 -8.87
N ALA A 373 3.36 4.44 -9.76
CA ALA A 373 2.91 3.84 -11.00
C ALA A 373 2.69 4.84 -12.14
N CYS A 374 3.23 4.52 -13.31
CA CYS A 374 2.99 5.16 -14.62
C CYS A 374 3.02 6.71 -14.65
N ALA A 375 3.83 7.34 -13.80
CA ALA A 375 4.04 8.79 -13.79
C ALA A 375 5.47 9.13 -13.35
N ALA A 376 5.94 10.31 -13.76
CA ALA A 376 7.14 10.91 -13.21
C ALA A 376 6.82 11.57 -11.86
N TYR A 377 7.53 11.17 -10.80
CA TYR A 377 7.33 11.67 -9.45
C TYR A 377 8.42 12.68 -9.08
N PRO A 378 8.06 13.89 -8.60
CA PRO A 378 9.06 14.84 -8.14
C PRO A 378 9.89 14.29 -6.97
N GLU A 379 11.18 14.62 -6.93
CA GLU A 379 12.10 14.24 -5.86
C GLU A 379 12.44 15.38 -4.89
N GLU A 380 11.74 16.51 -5.05
CA GLU A 380 11.84 17.69 -4.20
C GLU A 380 10.92 17.59 -2.97
N GLN A 381 11.10 18.51 -2.03
CA GLN A 381 10.17 18.66 -0.91
C GLN A 381 8.85 19.29 -1.40
N PRO A 382 7.71 18.92 -0.79
CA PRO A 382 7.57 18.09 0.40
C PRO A 382 7.53 16.56 0.16
N LEU A 383 7.52 16.10 -1.10
CA LEU A 383 7.32 14.67 -1.41
C LEU A 383 8.46 13.78 -0.93
N ARG A 384 9.72 14.21 -1.09
CA ARG A 384 10.89 13.42 -0.71
C ARG A 384 10.88 12.95 0.74
N GLY A 385 10.57 13.85 1.68
CA GLY A 385 10.50 13.51 3.10
C GLY A 385 9.39 12.50 3.40
N GLU A 386 8.23 12.68 2.75
CA GLU A 386 7.08 11.79 2.92
C GLU A 386 7.32 10.40 2.32
N VAL A 387 7.98 10.31 1.17
CA VAL A 387 8.35 9.03 0.54
C VAL A 387 9.33 8.26 1.41
N GLU A 388 10.37 8.92 1.96
CA GLU A 388 11.31 8.25 2.85
C GLU A 388 10.61 7.73 4.12
N ALA A 389 9.78 8.57 4.74
CA ALA A 389 9.09 8.18 5.96
C ALA A 389 8.07 7.05 5.70
N GLU A 390 7.27 7.14 4.63
CA GLU A 390 6.34 6.09 4.19
C GLU A 390 7.03 4.75 3.96
N ALA A 391 8.17 4.77 3.26
CA ALA A 391 8.92 3.57 2.96
C ALA A 391 9.47 2.93 4.25
N ARG A 392 10.00 3.73 5.17
CA ARG A 392 10.49 3.23 6.47
C ARG A 392 9.36 2.63 7.30
N ASP A 393 8.21 3.31 7.37
CA ASP A 393 7.04 2.86 8.13
C ASP A 393 6.52 1.51 7.59
N ASN A 394 6.34 1.40 6.27
CA ASN A 394 5.75 0.20 5.67
C ASN A 394 6.74 -0.96 5.53
N VAL A 395 8.05 -0.73 5.35
CA VAL A 395 9.03 -1.82 5.39
C VAL A 395 9.04 -2.48 6.77
N VAL A 396 9.05 -1.69 7.85
CA VAL A 396 8.99 -2.23 9.22
C VAL A 396 7.66 -2.91 9.50
N ARG A 397 6.55 -2.36 9.03
CA ARG A 397 5.22 -2.97 9.23
C ARG A 397 5.13 -4.34 8.57
N LEU A 398 5.65 -4.47 7.33
CA LEU A 398 5.42 -5.64 6.49
C LEU A 398 6.52 -6.72 6.58
N MET A 399 7.73 -6.39 7.04
CA MET A 399 8.84 -7.35 7.16
C MET A 399 8.57 -8.62 8.00
N PRO A 400 7.64 -8.68 8.97
CA PRO A 400 7.34 -9.93 9.68
C PRO A 400 6.67 -11.01 8.83
N HIS A 401 5.98 -10.62 7.74
CA HIS A 401 5.16 -11.55 6.95
C HIS A 401 6.01 -12.51 6.11
N ALA A 402 5.82 -13.81 6.34
CA ALA A 402 6.56 -14.85 5.64
C ALA A 402 6.25 -14.84 4.13
N SER A 403 5.03 -14.49 3.73
CA SER A 403 4.59 -14.41 2.34
C SER A 403 5.34 -13.36 1.53
N LEU A 404 5.70 -12.21 2.10
CA LEU A 404 6.39 -11.14 1.39
C LEU A 404 7.76 -11.62 0.89
N VAL A 405 7.99 -11.74 -0.41
CA VAL A 405 9.23 -12.30 -0.99
C VAL A 405 10.08 -11.29 -1.74
N LEU A 406 9.53 -10.13 -2.09
CA LEU A 406 10.23 -9.13 -2.91
C LEU A 406 9.67 -7.72 -2.65
N TRP A 407 10.58 -6.77 -2.51
CA TRP A 407 10.28 -5.34 -2.61
C TRP A 407 10.58 -4.83 -4.02
N ASN A 408 9.66 -4.07 -4.61
CA ASN A 408 9.78 -3.51 -5.95
C ASN A 408 9.59 -1.99 -5.93
N GLY A 409 10.47 -1.22 -6.57
CA GLY A 409 10.48 0.24 -6.43
C GLY A 409 9.32 0.99 -7.08
N ASN A 410 8.80 0.51 -8.23
CA ASN A 410 7.69 1.14 -8.95
C ASN A 410 7.05 0.22 -9.99
N ASN A 411 5.89 0.63 -10.49
CA ASN A 411 5.28 0.09 -11.69
C ASN A 411 5.57 0.98 -12.92
N GLU A 412 6.22 0.41 -13.92
CA GLU A 412 6.43 0.95 -15.28
C GLU A 412 7.14 2.31 -15.40
N ASN A 413 7.59 2.96 -14.33
CA ASN A 413 8.19 4.29 -14.45
C ASN A 413 9.55 4.25 -15.17
N LEU A 414 10.37 3.23 -14.90
CA LEU A 414 11.68 3.08 -15.58
C LEU A 414 11.51 2.83 -17.08
N TRP A 415 10.48 2.06 -17.45
CA TRP A 415 10.12 1.82 -18.85
C TRP A 415 9.50 3.08 -19.49
N GLY A 416 8.58 3.73 -18.79
CA GLY A 416 7.93 4.96 -19.24
C GLY A 416 8.92 6.10 -19.47
N PHE A 417 9.97 6.19 -18.64
CA PHE A 417 11.04 7.15 -18.86
C PHE A 417 11.68 7.02 -20.25
N ARG A 418 11.91 5.77 -20.70
CA ARG A 418 12.53 5.47 -21.99
C ARG A 418 11.56 5.61 -23.17
N ASP A 419 10.34 5.11 -23.02
CA ASP A 419 9.45 4.89 -24.17
C ASP A 419 8.29 5.86 -24.28
N TRP A 420 8.00 6.66 -23.25
CA TRP A 420 6.82 7.55 -23.21
C TRP A 420 7.17 9.04 -23.34
N GLU A 421 8.29 9.35 -24.01
CA GLU A 421 8.75 10.73 -24.30
C GLU A 421 9.02 11.59 -23.04
N TRP A 422 9.25 10.94 -21.89
CA TRP A 422 9.53 11.65 -20.63
C TRP A 422 10.92 12.27 -20.62
N GLU A 423 11.95 11.56 -21.09
CA GLU A 423 13.34 12.03 -21.04
C GLU A 423 13.54 13.42 -21.71
N PRO A 424 13.05 13.66 -22.95
CA PRO A 424 13.08 15.01 -23.54
C PRO A 424 12.20 16.02 -22.79
N SER A 425 11.03 15.61 -22.29
CA SER A 425 10.05 16.49 -21.64
C SER A 425 10.51 16.97 -20.27
N LEU A 426 11.20 16.11 -19.52
CA LEU A 426 11.76 16.40 -18.20
C LEU A 426 13.01 17.29 -18.31
N ALA A 427 13.76 17.21 -19.41
CA ALA A 427 14.96 18.02 -19.65
C ALA A 427 15.97 18.03 -18.47
N GLY A 428 16.06 16.93 -17.72
CA GLY A 428 16.93 16.77 -16.55
C GLY A 428 16.25 16.98 -15.19
N ASP A 429 14.97 17.34 -15.15
CA ASP A 429 14.18 17.36 -13.92
C ASP A 429 14.06 15.97 -13.28
N SER A 430 13.89 15.95 -11.96
CA SER A 430 13.70 14.72 -11.20
C SER A 430 12.37 14.03 -11.55
N TRP A 431 12.34 12.70 -11.53
CA TRP A 431 11.15 11.93 -11.93
C TRP A 431 10.92 10.64 -11.12
N GLY A 432 11.73 10.41 -10.09
CA GLY A 432 11.62 9.28 -9.18
C GLY A 432 12.75 8.27 -9.30
N GLU A 433 13.63 8.38 -10.30
CA GLU A 433 14.82 7.53 -10.44
C GLU A 433 15.64 7.46 -9.14
N GLY A 434 15.84 8.59 -8.48
CA GLY A 434 16.58 8.65 -7.22
C GLY A 434 15.87 7.91 -6.08
N TYR A 435 14.55 7.77 -6.14
CA TYR A 435 13.82 6.87 -5.25
C TYR A 435 14.11 5.42 -5.56
N TYR A 436 13.95 5.01 -6.82
CA TYR A 436 13.96 3.62 -7.25
C TYR A 436 15.35 2.98 -7.25
N LEU A 437 16.38 3.75 -7.61
CA LEU A 437 17.77 3.28 -7.69
C LEU A 437 18.60 3.68 -6.46
N GLY A 438 18.11 4.61 -5.63
CA GLY A 438 18.86 5.19 -4.52
C GLY A 438 18.22 5.05 -3.15
N LEU A 439 17.08 5.71 -2.92
CA LEU A 439 16.47 5.80 -1.59
C LEU A 439 15.89 4.45 -1.11
N LEU A 440 14.99 3.87 -1.88
CA LEU A 440 14.26 2.65 -1.54
C LEU A 440 15.17 1.43 -1.35
N PRO A 441 16.14 1.11 -2.23
CA PRO A 441 17.04 -0.02 -2.00
C PRO A 441 17.87 0.13 -0.72
N ARG A 442 18.29 1.35 -0.36
CA ARG A 442 19.01 1.60 0.89
C ARG A 442 18.12 1.36 2.11
N ILE A 443 16.88 1.82 2.07
CA ILE A 443 15.91 1.58 3.16
C ILE A 443 15.66 0.08 3.33
N VAL A 444 15.44 -0.66 2.24
CA VAL A 444 15.24 -2.12 2.30
C VAL A 444 16.49 -2.81 2.84
N ALA A 445 17.68 -2.48 2.37
CA ALA A 445 18.94 -3.05 2.88
C ALA A 445 19.18 -2.74 4.37
N GLU A 446 18.78 -1.56 4.84
CA GLU A 446 18.89 -1.15 6.24
C GLU A 446 17.86 -1.85 7.14
N LEU A 447 16.61 -1.94 6.67
CA LEU A 447 15.46 -2.31 7.49
C LEU A 447 15.06 -3.78 7.37
N ASP A 448 15.10 -4.33 6.15
CA ASP A 448 14.66 -5.69 5.81
C ASP A 448 15.66 -6.40 4.87
N PRO A 449 16.90 -6.65 5.33
CA PRO A 449 17.94 -7.28 4.51
C PRO A 449 17.68 -8.76 4.18
N THR A 450 16.61 -9.36 4.70
CA THR A 450 16.29 -10.78 4.46
C THR A 450 15.51 -11.01 3.15
N ARG A 451 15.23 -9.93 2.40
CA ARG A 451 14.47 -9.98 1.14
C ARG A 451 15.21 -9.26 0.00
N PRO A 452 15.08 -9.75 -1.24
CA PRO A 452 15.59 -9.05 -2.40
C PRO A 452 14.80 -7.75 -2.69
N TYR A 453 15.46 -6.85 -3.41
CA TYR A 453 14.87 -5.63 -3.97
C TYR A 453 15.06 -5.57 -5.49
N THR A 454 14.07 -5.04 -6.21
CA THR A 454 14.18 -4.65 -7.62
C THR A 454 13.72 -3.21 -7.83
N ALA A 455 14.35 -2.49 -8.75
CA ALA A 455 14.10 -1.05 -8.92
C ALA A 455 12.71 -0.74 -9.50
N GLY A 456 12.16 -1.65 -10.30
CA GLY A 456 10.85 -1.50 -10.91
C GLY A 456 10.38 -2.76 -11.61
N SER A 457 9.14 -2.72 -12.08
CA SER A 457 8.57 -3.73 -12.96
C SER A 457 7.95 -3.02 -14.18
N PRO A 458 8.47 -3.22 -15.41
CA PRO A 458 9.60 -4.08 -15.74
C PRO A 458 10.96 -3.41 -15.43
N TRP A 459 11.98 -4.22 -15.12
CA TRP A 459 13.35 -3.77 -14.98
C TRP A 459 14.36 -4.87 -15.31
N SER A 460 15.30 -4.54 -16.20
CA SER A 460 16.35 -5.46 -16.67
C SER A 460 17.62 -5.48 -15.82
N GLY A 461 17.65 -4.74 -14.70
CA GLY A 461 18.76 -4.73 -13.74
C GLY A 461 19.78 -3.62 -13.96
N SER A 462 19.92 -3.10 -15.18
CA SER A 462 20.75 -1.93 -15.49
C SER A 462 20.17 -1.16 -16.68
N TRP A 463 20.62 0.10 -16.85
CA TRP A 463 20.32 0.92 -18.02
C TRP A 463 21.07 0.51 -19.29
N ASP A 464 22.01 -0.44 -19.23
CA ASP A 464 22.67 -0.98 -20.42
C ASP A 464 21.70 -1.81 -21.27
N HIS A 465 20.63 -2.28 -20.64
CA HIS A 465 19.52 -2.96 -21.28
C HIS A 465 18.27 -2.07 -21.26
N HIS A 466 17.42 -2.25 -22.27
CA HIS A 466 16.10 -1.64 -22.25
C HIS A 466 15.31 -2.16 -21.01
N PRO A 467 14.60 -1.33 -20.22
CA PRO A 467 13.94 -1.77 -18.99
C PRO A 467 12.96 -2.93 -19.14
N ASN A 468 12.37 -3.08 -20.33
CA ASN A 468 11.42 -4.15 -20.68
C ASN A 468 12.03 -5.21 -21.63
N ASP A 469 13.36 -5.39 -21.64
CA ASP A 469 14.04 -6.38 -22.49
C ASP A 469 13.64 -7.81 -22.07
N PRO A 470 13.06 -8.63 -22.96
CA PRO A 470 12.61 -9.97 -22.62
C PRO A 470 13.74 -10.92 -22.19
N ARG A 471 15.00 -10.62 -22.52
CA ARG A 471 16.17 -11.43 -22.12
C ARG A 471 16.67 -11.14 -20.70
N HIS A 472 16.18 -10.09 -20.05
CA HIS A 472 16.76 -9.61 -18.79
C HIS A 472 15.68 -9.20 -17.78
N GLY A 473 15.60 -9.90 -16.65
CA GLY A 473 14.75 -9.48 -15.53
C GLY A 473 13.25 -9.70 -15.79
N THR A 474 12.43 -8.71 -15.42
CA THR A 474 10.97 -8.73 -15.64
C THR A 474 10.58 -8.12 -16.96
N HIS A 475 9.47 -8.62 -17.53
CA HIS A 475 8.88 -8.15 -18.77
C HIS A 475 7.37 -7.95 -18.65
N HIS A 476 6.85 -6.90 -19.27
CA HIS A 476 5.43 -6.59 -19.41
C HIS A 476 5.02 -6.78 -20.88
N SER A 477 4.19 -7.79 -21.15
CA SER A 477 3.80 -8.21 -22.50
C SER A 477 2.48 -7.57 -22.95
N TRP A 478 2.49 -6.25 -23.12
CA TRP A 478 1.28 -5.47 -23.44
C TRP A 478 0.99 -5.31 -24.95
N GLU A 479 1.96 -5.56 -25.83
CA GLU A 479 1.74 -5.48 -27.29
C GLU A 479 0.68 -6.47 -27.76
N VAL A 480 0.58 -7.63 -27.11
CA VAL A 480 -0.40 -8.67 -27.47
C VAL A 480 -1.83 -8.17 -27.34
N TRP A 481 -2.19 -7.55 -26.21
CA TRP A 481 -3.50 -6.94 -26.04
C TRP A 481 -3.67 -5.67 -26.89
N ASN A 482 -2.67 -4.80 -26.93
CA ASN A 482 -2.82 -3.45 -27.48
C ASN A 482 -2.82 -3.42 -29.01
N ARG A 483 -2.08 -4.33 -29.67
CA ARG A 483 -1.79 -4.24 -31.11
C ARG A 483 -1.73 -5.59 -31.85
N GLN A 484 -1.70 -6.73 -31.17
CA GLN A 484 -1.49 -8.05 -31.81
C GLN A 484 -2.59 -9.07 -31.46
N ASP A 485 -2.45 -10.31 -31.94
CA ASP A 485 -3.34 -11.44 -31.63
C ASP A 485 -2.79 -12.25 -30.44
N TYR A 486 -3.68 -12.89 -29.66
CA TYR A 486 -3.27 -13.69 -28.50
C TYR A 486 -2.32 -14.85 -28.83
N ALA A 487 -2.29 -15.32 -30.09
CA ALA A 487 -1.34 -16.33 -30.53
C ALA A 487 0.14 -15.86 -30.42
N GLU A 488 0.40 -14.55 -30.46
CA GLU A 488 1.74 -13.97 -30.38
C GLU A 488 2.40 -14.16 -29.01
N TYR A 489 1.65 -14.50 -27.96
CA TYR A 489 2.25 -14.93 -26.69
C TYR A 489 3.21 -16.13 -26.86
N ARG A 490 3.07 -16.92 -27.93
CA ARG A 490 3.97 -18.06 -28.21
C ARG A 490 5.28 -17.66 -28.89
N ALA A 491 5.37 -16.44 -29.41
CA ALA A 491 6.51 -15.97 -30.20
C ALA A 491 7.67 -15.45 -29.33
N SER A 492 7.39 -15.09 -28.07
CA SER A 492 8.38 -14.57 -27.12
C SER A 492 8.34 -15.36 -25.82
N VAL A 493 9.51 -15.70 -25.27
CA VAL A 493 9.65 -16.35 -23.96
C VAL A 493 10.53 -15.48 -23.08
N PRO A 494 9.96 -14.44 -22.43
CA PRO A 494 10.71 -13.60 -21.52
C PRO A 494 11.21 -14.36 -20.29
N ARG A 495 12.23 -13.83 -19.61
CA ARG A 495 12.79 -14.45 -18.39
C ARG A 495 11.77 -14.55 -17.27
N PHE A 496 10.93 -13.53 -17.12
CA PHE A 496 9.79 -13.50 -16.20
C PHE A 496 8.74 -12.52 -16.72
N VAL A 497 7.51 -13.00 -16.95
CA VAL A 497 6.40 -12.13 -17.35
C VAL A 497 5.70 -11.63 -16.09
N ALA A 498 5.94 -10.37 -15.73
CA ALA A 498 5.34 -9.75 -14.54
C ALA A 498 3.95 -9.16 -14.83
N GLU A 499 3.70 -8.75 -16.08
CA GLU A 499 2.38 -8.35 -16.55
C GLU A 499 2.12 -8.86 -17.97
N PHE A 500 0.89 -9.30 -18.19
CA PHE A 500 0.26 -9.57 -19.47
C PHE A 500 -1.25 -9.69 -19.19
N GLY A 501 -2.09 -9.57 -20.21
CA GLY A 501 -3.53 -9.65 -19.98
C GLY A 501 -4.38 -9.56 -21.23
N TRP A 502 -5.68 -9.72 -21.02
CA TRP A 502 -6.72 -9.51 -22.01
C TRP A 502 -7.99 -9.07 -21.30
N GLN A 503 -8.69 -8.06 -21.81
CA GLN A 503 -9.94 -7.64 -21.16
C GLN A 503 -11.09 -8.58 -21.51
N ALA A 504 -11.95 -8.82 -20.53
CA ALA A 504 -13.23 -9.49 -20.70
C ALA A 504 -14.29 -8.76 -19.88
N PRO A 505 -15.56 -8.69 -20.35
CA PRO A 505 -16.64 -8.14 -19.55
C PRO A 505 -16.85 -9.01 -18.29
N PRO A 506 -17.31 -8.41 -17.17
CA PRO A 506 -17.62 -9.19 -15.99
C PRO A 506 -18.86 -10.08 -16.22
N ALA A 507 -19.10 -11.01 -15.30
CA ALA A 507 -20.27 -11.88 -15.34
C ALA A 507 -21.58 -11.09 -15.47
N MET A 508 -22.57 -11.65 -16.16
CA MET A 508 -23.85 -10.98 -16.45
C MET A 508 -24.58 -10.47 -15.19
N ALA A 509 -24.48 -11.19 -14.07
CA ALA A 509 -25.03 -10.75 -12.79
C ALA A 509 -24.39 -9.44 -12.29
N THR A 510 -23.08 -9.26 -12.50
CA THR A 510 -22.37 -8.03 -12.15
C THR A 510 -22.75 -6.89 -13.09
N LEU A 511 -22.84 -7.13 -14.41
CA LEU A 511 -23.27 -6.11 -15.38
C LEU A 511 -24.66 -5.57 -15.07
N ARG A 512 -25.65 -6.45 -14.80
CA ARG A 512 -27.02 -6.04 -14.47
C ARG A 512 -27.11 -5.24 -13.18
N ARG A 513 -26.22 -5.49 -12.21
CA ARG A 513 -26.14 -4.72 -10.96
C ARG A 513 -25.52 -3.34 -11.19
N ALA A 514 -24.47 -3.26 -12.00
CA ALA A 514 -23.79 -2.01 -12.30
C ALA A 514 -24.62 -1.11 -13.24
N LEU A 515 -25.38 -1.70 -14.16
CA LEU A 515 -26.17 -0.99 -15.17
C LEU A 515 -27.66 -1.36 -15.10
N PRO A 516 -28.36 -1.03 -14.00
CA PRO A 516 -29.75 -1.40 -13.81
C PRO A 516 -30.65 -0.67 -14.83
N GLY A 517 -31.47 -1.43 -15.55
CA GLY A 517 -32.44 -0.88 -16.51
C GLY A 517 -31.87 -0.52 -17.89
N GLU A 518 -30.57 -0.71 -18.11
CA GLU A 518 -29.90 -0.44 -19.38
C GLU A 518 -29.99 -1.62 -20.35
N ASP A 519 -30.01 -1.33 -21.65
CA ASP A 519 -29.85 -2.35 -22.68
C ASP A 519 -28.36 -2.74 -22.79
N LEU A 520 -28.07 -4.00 -22.50
CA LEU A 520 -26.71 -4.52 -22.37
C LEU A 520 -26.14 -4.87 -23.75
N ALA A 521 -25.78 -3.84 -24.52
CA ALA A 521 -25.05 -3.95 -25.78
C ALA A 521 -23.59 -3.50 -25.61
N PRO A 522 -22.61 -4.17 -26.27
CA PRO A 522 -21.19 -3.80 -26.18
C PRO A 522 -20.85 -2.35 -26.53
N ASP A 523 -21.68 -1.69 -27.32
CA ASP A 523 -21.53 -0.31 -27.81
C ASP A 523 -22.56 0.66 -27.20
N SER A 524 -23.34 0.22 -26.20
CA SER A 524 -24.24 1.13 -25.49
C SER A 524 -23.43 2.17 -24.70
N PRO A 525 -23.93 3.42 -24.55
CA PRO A 525 -23.24 4.45 -23.78
C PRO A 525 -22.89 4.00 -22.35
N ALA A 526 -23.79 3.25 -21.70
CA ALA A 526 -23.62 2.69 -20.35
C ALA A 526 -22.50 1.63 -20.28
N CYS A 527 -22.39 0.76 -21.29
CA CYS A 527 -21.29 -0.19 -21.39
C CYS A 527 -19.96 0.49 -21.78
N CYS A 528 -20.01 1.58 -22.55
CA CYS A 528 -18.82 2.35 -22.89
C CYS A 528 -18.27 3.13 -21.69
N THR A 529 -19.12 3.68 -20.80
CA THR A 529 -18.66 4.37 -19.58
C THR A 529 -18.01 3.45 -18.55
N THR A 530 -18.40 2.17 -18.54
CA THR A 530 -17.79 1.14 -17.67
C THR A 530 -16.55 0.50 -18.30
N ARG A 531 -16.26 0.78 -19.58
CA ARG A 531 -14.98 0.44 -20.23
C ARG A 531 -14.02 1.62 -20.14
N ARG A 532 -12.87 1.40 -19.53
CA ARG A 532 -11.82 2.40 -19.33
C ARG A 532 -10.61 2.12 -20.21
N PRO A 533 -10.69 2.15 -21.55
CA PRO A 533 -9.45 2.08 -22.30
C PRO A 533 -8.58 3.30 -22.00
N ARG A 534 -7.25 3.12 -21.98
CA ARG A 534 -6.30 4.24 -21.94
C ARG A 534 -6.75 5.27 -22.99
N THR A 535 -7.24 6.43 -22.55
CA THR A 535 -7.37 7.59 -23.41
C THR A 535 -5.98 8.13 -23.65
N ALA A 536 -5.20 7.43 -24.47
CA ALA A 536 -4.06 8.03 -25.11
C ALA A 536 -4.62 9.12 -26.02
N THR A 537 -4.23 10.37 -25.77
CA THR A 537 -4.27 11.43 -26.75
C THR A 537 -3.78 10.87 -28.08
N GLU A 538 -4.65 10.84 -29.09
CA GLU A 538 -4.43 10.31 -30.44
C GLU A 538 -3.34 11.06 -31.24
N SER A 539 -2.42 11.77 -30.59
CA SER A 539 -1.41 12.60 -31.25
C SER A 539 -0.05 12.54 -30.57
N SER A 540 0.52 11.34 -30.40
CA SER A 540 1.98 11.08 -30.56
C SER A 540 2.39 9.65 -30.21
N THR A 541 1.66 8.94 -29.33
CA THR A 541 2.21 7.72 -28.69
C THR A 541 1.86 6.39 -29.37
N GLY A 542 1.10 6.37 -30.47
CA GLY A 542 0.84 5.15 -31.25
C GLY A 542 0.17 3.99 -30.47
N VAL A 543 -0.40 4.21 -29.29
CA VAL A 543 -1.05 3.17 -28.47
C VAL A 543 -2.52 3.02 -28.86
N SER A 544 -2.89 1.78 -29.22
CA SER A 544 -4.23 1.24 -29.51
C SER A 544 -4.94 1.66 -30.81
N ARG A 545 -5.11 0.67 -31.72
CA ARG A 545 -6.08 0.70 -32.84
C ARG A 545 -7.31 -0.19 -32.58
N ALA A 546 -7.45 -0.76 -31.39
CA ALA A 546 -8.42 -1.82 -31.16
C ALA A 546 -9.74 -1.36 -30.50
N ILE A 547 -10.17 -0.09 -30.65
CA ILE A 547 -11.39 0.39 -29.96
C ILE A 547 -12.17 1.40 -30.82
N SER A 548 -12.69 0.96 -31.96
CA SER A 548 -13.48 1.82 -32.86
C SER A 548 -14.97 1.45 -32.89
N ARG A 549 -15.65 1.38 -31.73
CA ARG A 549 -17.14 1.25 -31.71
C ARG A 549 -17.88 2.08 -30.66
N CYS A 550 -17.20 2.67 -29.67
CA CYS A 550 -17.86 3.62 -28.76
C CYS A 550 -17.85 5.02 -29.40
N PRO A 551 -19.01 5.69 -29.57
CA PRO A 551 -19.05 7.06 -30.07
C PRO A 551 -18.37 8.01 -29.09
N ARG A 552 -17.60 8.99 -29.60
CA ARG A 552 -16.99 10.04 -28.77
C ARG A 552 -18.09 10.82 -28.08
N VAL A 553 -18.04 10.88 -26.75
CA VAL A 553 -18.85 11.84 -25.98
C VAL A 553 -18.27 13.22 -26.26
N THR A 554 -18.89 13.96 -27.17
CA THR A 554 -18.58 15.37 -27.39
C THR A 554 -19.37 16.19 -26.37
N SER A 555 -18.67 16.87 -25.47
CA SER A 555 -19.26 17.93 -24.66
C SER A 555 -19.58 19.12 -25.56
N THR A 556 -20.77 19.13 -26.15
CA THR A 556 -21.30 20.33 -26.81
C THR A 556 -21.96 21.21 -25.76
N GLY A 557 -21.12 21.92 -25.01
CA GLY A 557 -21.50 23.17 -24.35
C GLY A 557 -21.41 24.29 -25.38
N GLY A 558 -22.53 24.62 -26.02
CA GLY A 558 -22.64 25.70 -26.99
C GLY A 558 -23.93 26.47 -26.79
N THR A 559 -23.78 27.66 -26.24
CA THR A 559 -24.78 28.71 -26.03
C THR A 559 -25.64 29.01 -27.25
N THR A 560 -26.95 29.08 -27.04
CA THR A 560 -27.82 30.19 -27.49
C THR A 560 -28.82 30.51 -26.41
#